data_AF-A0A2E6Q5Z1-F1
#
_entry.id   AF-A0A2E6Q5Z1-F1
#
_cell.length_a   1.000
_cell.length_b   1.000
_cell.length_c   1.000
_cell.angle_alpha   90.00
_cell.angle_beta   90.00
_cell.angle_gamma   90.00
#
_symmetry.space_group_name_H-M   'P 1'
#
loop_
_entity.id
_entity.type
_entity.pdbx_description
1 polymer ?
#
loop_
_entity_poly.entity_id
_entity_poly.type
_entity_poly.pdbx_seq_one_letter_code
_entity_poly.pdbx_strand_id
1 'polypeptide(L)'
;MKAKGRQLVGRFLARLIGPAIGGLTAIGFSASVLAAACAPKKMTPADISKEIRKIQTTLMVAALSCGQRENYNQFVVKFRPVLKQYGKVMKADFRKRYGASAKKKLNKYVTALANEASQRSNADFNAFCTDAGRLYNSLKARKPKELGPFVSKPKYVAFGGTYKPRDCDKPKQLFPDVRKEDPLGPKATPKG
;
A
#
# COMPACT_ATOMS: atom_id res chain seq x y z
N MET A 1 7.62 -30.95 -34.80
CA MET A 1 6.85 -32.16 -34.44
C MET A 1 7.20 -32.58 -33.00
N LYS A 2 6.20 -33.10 -32.26
CA LYS A 2 6.25 -33.78 -30.93
C LYS A 2 7.43 -34.78 -30.82
N ALA A 3 7.95 -35.24 -29.68
CA ALA A 3 7.42 -35.67 -28.36
C ALA A 3 8.65 -35.79 -27.39
N LYS A 4 8.62 -35.54 -26.08
CA LYS A 4 7.95 -36.18 -24.92
C LYS A 4 8.38 -37.63 -24.61
N GLY A 5 9.00 -37.81 -23.45
CA GLY A 5 9.16 -39.07 -22.68
C GLY A 5 10.00 -38.75 -21.43
N ARG A 6 9.54 -38.70 -20.16
CA ARG A 6 8.59 -39.44 -19.31
C ARG A 6 9.23 -40.66 -18.62
N GLN A 7 9.57 -40.43 -17.35
CA GLN A 7 9.62 -41.32 -16.16
C GLN A 7 10.26 -42.71 -16.26
N LEU A 8 11.14 -42.99 -15.30
CA LEU A 8 11.16 -44.30 -14.64
C LEU A 8 11.25 -44.16 -13.11
N VAL A 9 10.24 -44.77 -12.49
CA VAL A 9 9.98 -44.91 -11.05
C VAL A 9 10.64 -46.21 -10.60
N GLY A 10 11.65 -46.12 -9.74
CA GLY A 10 12.31 -47.29 -9.14
C GLY A 10 11.51 -47.79 -7.93
N ARG A 11 10.77 -48.88 -8.11
CA ARG A 11 10.16 -49.67 -7.03
C ARG A 11 11.24 -50.60 -6.47
N PHE A 12 11.73 -50.34 -5.26
CA PHE A 12 12.55 -51.31 -4.53
C PHE A 12 11.69 -52.08 -3.51
N LEU A 13 11.73 -53.40 -3.68
CA LEU A 13 10.99 -54.42 -2.95
C LEU A 13 11.40 -54.45 -1.47
N ALA A 14 10.39 -54.38 -0.59
CA ALA A 14 10.53 -54.66 0.83
C ALA A 14 10.66 -56.18 1.05
N ARG A 15 11.73 -56.60 1.75
CA ARG A 15 11.94 -57.99 2.20
C ARG A 15 11.89 -58.01 3.73
N LEU A 16 10.91 -58.73 4.26
CA LEU A 16 10.62 -58.96 5.68
C LEU A 16 11.73 -59.78 6.38
N ILE A 17 12.04 -59.45 7.64
CA ILE A 17 12.40 -60.33 8.78
C ILE A 17 12.37 -59.46 10.07
N GLY A 18 11.56 -59.84 11.07
CA GLY A 18 11.56 -59.25 12.44
C GLY A 18 12.61 -59.93 13.35
N PRO A 19 12.86 -59.47 14.61
CA PRO A 19 11.89 -59.60 15.69
C PRO A 19 11.86 -58.44 16.74
N ALA A 20 10.86 -58.50 17.63
CA ALA A 20 10.46 -57.48 18.60
C ALA A 20 11.32 -57.42 19.88
N ILE A 21 11.76 -56.23 20.31
CA ILE A 21 12.08 -55.86 21.72
C ILE A 21 11.75 -54.37 21.92
N GLY A 22 11.07 -54.05 23.03
CA GLY A 22 10.57 -52.73 23.37
C GLY A 22 11.65 -51.66 23.60
N GLY A 23 11.27 -50.41 23.33
CA GLY A 23 12.10 -49.23 23.60
C GLY A 23 11.36 -47.96 23.22
N LEU A 24 10.98 -47.19 24.24
CA LEU A 24 10.44 -45.84 24.15
C LEU A 24 11.35 -44.97 23.26
N THR A 25 10.89 -44.55 22.08
CA THR A 25 11.51 -43.44 21.34
C THR A 25 10.40 -42.52 20.85
N ALA A 26 10.28 -41.39 21.54
CA ALA A 26 9.48 -40.28 21.07
C ALA A 26 10.00 -39.88 19.68
N ILE A 27 9.13 -39.88 18.67
CA ILE A 27 9.39 -39.21 17.39
C ILE A 27 9.39 -37.71 17.69
N GLY A 28 10.51 -37.21 18.20
CA GLY A 28 10.98 -35.86 17.93
C GLY A 28 11.62 -35.82 16.54
N PHE A 29 11.75 -34.61 15.99
CA PHE A 29 12.08 -34.22 14.61
C PHE A 29 10.83 -33.96 13.74
N SER A 30 10.56 -32.76 13.24
CA SER A 30 11.40 -31.56 13.12
C SER A 30 10.58 -30.29 12.95
N ALA A 31 11.19 -29.23 13.48
CA ALA A 31 10.97 -27.81 13.27
C ALA A 31 9.98 -27.39 12.16
N SER A 32 9.05 -26.55 12.56
CA SER A 32 8.16 -25.76 11.70
C SER A 32 8.94 -24.99 10.62
N VAL A 33 8.98 -25.50 9.38
CA VAL A 33 9.53 -24.80 8.19
C VAL A 33 8.53 -23.81 7.57
N LEU A 34 7.62 -23.21 8.35
CA LEU A 34 6.71 -22.15 7.86
C LEU A 34 6.52 -21.04 8.90
N ALA A 35 7.59 -20.31 9.20
CA ALA A 35 7.50 -19.03 9.90
C ALA A 35 8.25 -17.90 9.18
N ALA A 36 8.51 -18.03 7.88
CA ALA A 36 8.88 -16.91 7.01
C ALA A 36 7.65 -16.18 6.43
N ALA A 37 6.46 -16.36 7.03
CA ALA A 37 5.25 -15.66 6.64
C ALA A 37 5.22 -14.28 7.31
N CYS A 38 5.34 -13.23 6.50
CA CYS A 38 5.06 -11.83 6.86
C CYS A 38 6.08 -11.12 7.78
N ALA A 39 7.32 -10.94 7.31
CA ALA A 39 8.08 -9.79 7.78
C ALA A 39 7.45 -8.52 7.18
N PRO A 40 6.95 -7.54 7.96
CA PRO A 40 6.40 -6.32 7.41
C PRO A 40 7.50 -5.61 6.61
N LYS A 41 7.28 -5.45 5.29
CA LYS A 41 8.22 -4.72 4.45
C LYS A 41 8.37 -3.31 5.01
N LYS A 42 9.61 -2.97 5.41
CA LYS A 42 9.93 -1.60 5.81
C LYS A 42 9.60 -0.66 4.64
N MET A 43 8.81 0.38 4.92
CA MET A 43 8.47 1.37 3.90
C MET A 43 9.73 2.02 3.36
N THR A 44 9.83 2.11 2.03
CA THR A 44 10.90 2.89 1.40
C THR A 44 10.62 4.39 1.56
N PRO A 45 11.63 5.28 1.40
CA PRO A 45 11.38 6.72 1.39
C PRO A 45 10.33 7.16 0.35
N ALA A 46 10.25 6.45 -0.78
CA ALA A 46 9.22 6.67 -1.79
C ALA A 46 7.82 6.30 -1.29
N ASP A 47 7.69 5.18 -0.57
CA ASP A 47 6.41 4.77 0.03
C ASP A 47 5.95 5.78 1.09
N ILE A 48 6.86 6.20 1.98
CA ILE A 48 6.57 7.24 2.98
C ILE A 48 6.14 8.54 2.30
N SER A 49 6.78 8.95 1.21
CA SER A 49 6.44 10.18 0.51
C SER A 49 5.02 10.18 -0.09
N LYS A 50 4.55 9.02 -0.57
CA LYS A 50 3.19 8.82 -1.08
C LYS A 50 2.17 8.90 0.06
N GLU A 51 2.45 8.27 1.20
CA GLU A 51 1.58 8.33 2.38
C GLU A 51 1.47 9.75 2.95
N ILE A 52 2.58 10.50 2.99
CA ILE A 52 2.54 11.91 3.37
C ILE A 52 1.68 12.71 2.39
N ARG A 53 1.81 12.48 1.08
CA ARG A 53 0.99 13.16 0.08
C ARG A 53 -0.50 12.84 0.27
N LYS A 54 -0.82 11.59 0.59
CA LYS A 54 -2.17 11.13 0.87
C LYS A 54 -2.80 11.80 2.08
N ILE A 55 -2.06 11.88 3.19
CA ILE A 55 -2.50 12.60 4.39
C ILE A 55 -2.70 14.08 4.07
N GLN A 56 -1.75 14.72 3.37
CA GLN A 56 -1.88 16.12 2.98
C GLN A 56 -3.14 16.36 2.15
N THR A 57 -3.41 15.52 1.14
CA THR A 57 -4.61 15.66 0.31
C THR A 57 -5.89 15.38 1.10
N THR A 58 -5.89 14.39 1.99
CA THR A 58 -7.08 14.08 2.82
C THR A 58 -7.41 15.22 3.77
N LEU A 59 -6.39 15.79 4.43
CA LEU A 59 -6.56 16.95 5.31
C LEU A 59 -7.00 18.20 4.52
N MET A 60 -6.58 18.34 3.27
CA MET A 60 -7.06 19.40 2.38
C MET A 60 -8.55 19.24 2.07
N VAL A 61 -9.02 18.02 1.79
CA VAL A 61 -10.46 17.78 1.58
C VAL A 61 -11.23 18.01 2.88
N ALA A 62 -10.73 17.57 4.03
CA ALA A 62 -11.34 17.88 5.33
C ALA A 62 -11.41 19.38 5.62
N ALA A 63 -10.41 20.17 5.19
CA ALA A 63 -10.47 21.61 5.30
C ALA A 63 -11.65 22.23 4.53
N LEU A 64 -11.99 21.65 3.37
CA LEU A 64 -13.08 22.13 2.52
C LEU A 64 -14.43 21.59 2.99
N SER A 65 -14.55 20.28 3.22
CA SER A 65 -15.81 19.63 3.57
C SER A 65 -16.21 19.89 5.02
N CYS A 66 -15.26 19.82 5.96
CA CYS A 66 -15.52 19.87 7.40
C CYS A 66 -15.29 21.25 8.04
N GLY A 67 -14.98 22.29 7.26
CA GLY A 67 -14.64 23.62 7.79
C GLY A 67 -13.29 23.71 8.51
N GLN A 68 -12.39 22.73 8.34
CA GLN A 68 -11.11 22.64 9.07
C GLN A 68 -9.96 23.43 8.40
N ARG A 69 -10.26 24.57 7.76
CA ARG A 69 -9.27 25.37 7.00
C ARG A 69 -8.07 25.79 7.85
N GLU A 70 -8.34 26.28 9.06
CA GLU A 70 -7.30 26.75 9.97
C GLU A 70 -6.35 25.63 10.39
N ASN A 71 -6.91 24.44 10.69
CA ASN A 71 -6.12 23.25 10.99
C ASN A 71 -5.20 22.89 9.82
N TYR A 72 -5.71 22.87 8.59
CA TYR A 72 -4.89 22.58 7.42
C TYR A 72 -3.77 23.60 7.21
N ASN A 73 -4.06 24.90 7.37
CA ASN A 73 -3.06 25.96 7.23
C ASN A 73 -1.92 25.77 8.24
N GLN A 74 -2.26 25.54 9.51
CA GLN A 74 -1.29 25.28 10.58
C GLN A 74 -0.46 24.02 10.28
N PHE A 75 -1.08 22.94 9.78
CA PHE A 75 -0.37 21.74 9.33
C PHE A 75 0.63 22.07 8.22
N VAL A 76 0.20 22.75 7.16
CA VAL A 76 1.07 23.06 6.02
C VAL A 76 2.22 23.96 6.44
N VAL A 77 1.97 25.02 7.23
CA VAL A 77 3.01 25.93 7.72
C VAL A 77 4.05 25.18 8.55
N LYS A 78 3.60 24.39 9.54
CA LYS A 78 4.49 23.65 10.45
C LYS A 78 5.34 22.61 9.72
N PHE A 79 4.73 21.84 8.82
CA PHE A 79 5.40 20.74 8.14
C PHE A 79 5.98 21.12 6.77
N ARG A 80 5.89 22.39 6.34
CA ARG A 80 6.35 22.87 5.02
C ARG A 80 7.74 22.37 4.61
N PRO A 81 8.78 22.42 5.46
CA PRO A 81 10.12 21.98 5.06
C PRO A 81 10.16 20.49 4.72
N VAL A 82 9.52 19.67 5.55
CA VAL A 82 9.51 18.21 5.39
C VAL A 82 8.56 17.77 4.27
N LEU A 83 7.43 18.47 4.08
CA LEU A 83 6.53 18.28 2.93
C LEU A 83 7.27 18.55 1.60
N LYS A 84 8.10 19.59 1.54
CA LYS A 84 8.94 19.89 0.36
C LYS A 84 9.95 18.77 0.10
N GLN A 85 10.60 18.25 1.15
CA GLN A 85 11.56 17.16 1.03
C GLN A 85 10.92 15.88 0.50
N TYR A 86 9.84 15.40 1.13
CA TYR A 86 9.13 14.21 0.64
C TYR A 86 8.49 14.44 -0.73
N GLY A 87 8.05 15.66 -1.04
CA GLY A 87 7.60 16.02 -2.38
C GLY A 87 8.68 15.84 -3.45
N LYS A 88 9.96 16.13 -3.15
CA LYS A 88 11.09 15.85 -4.06
C LYS A 88 11.30 14.35 -4.24
N VAL A 89 11.27 13.59 -3.15
CA VAL A 89 11.43 12.11 -3.18
C VAL A 89 10.33 11.47 -4.03
N MET A 90 9.07 11.88 -3.83
CA MET A 90 7.95 11.37 -4.62
C MET A 90 8.11 11.69 -6.11
N LYS A 91 8.48 12.94 -6.45
CA LYS A 91 8.73 13.30 -7.86
C LYS A 91 9.85 12.48 -8.48
N ALA A 92 10.94 12.23 -7.74
CA ALA A 92 12.05 11.41 -8.21
C ALA A 92 11.62 9.95 -8.45
N ASP A 93 10.83 9.37 -7.55
CA ASP A 93 10.26 8.03 -7.71
C ASP A 93 9.35 7.94 -8.96
N PHE A 94 8.47 8.91 -9.16
CA PHE A 94 7.63 8.96 -10.36
C PHE A 94 8.45 9.15 -11.64
N ARG A 95 9.51 9.97 -11.62
CA ARG A 95 10.45 10.12 -12.75
C ARG A 95 11.14 8.80 -13.09
N LYS A 96 11.63 8.09 -12.06
CA LYS A 96 12.28 6.78 -12.24
C LYS A 96 11.33 5.75 -12.85
N ARG A 97 10.05 5.74 -12.45
CA ARG A 97 9.07 4.75 -12.90
C ARG A 97 8.45 5.04 -14.26
N TYR A 98 8.24 6.31 -14.58
CA TYR A 98 7.39 6.71 -15.71
C TYR A 98 8.09 7.60 -16.74
N GLY A 99 9.37 7.94 -16.53
CA GLY A 99 10.16 8.74 -17.48
C GLY A 99 9.48 10.05 -17.87
N ALA A 100 9.33 10.28 -19.17
CA ALA A 100 8.68 11.47 -19.72
C ALA A 100 7.21 11.65 -19.26
N SER A 101 6.51 10.56 -18.93
CA SER A 101 5.12 10.60 -18.46
C SER A 101 4.96 10.90 -16.96
N ALA A 102 6.06 11.08 -16.22
CA ALA A 102 6.03 11.19 -14.76
C ALA A 102 5.13 12.32 -14.23
N LYS A 103 5.15 13.50 -14.86
CA LYS A 103 4.29 14.63 -14.46
C LYS A 103 2.79 14.29 -14.62
N LYS A 104 2.40 13.72 -15.76
CA LYS A 104 1.02 13.28 -16.03
C LYS A 104 0.56 12.23 -15.03
N LYS A 105 1.41 11.22 -14.76
CA LYS A 105 1.11 10.15 -13.79
C LYS A 105 1.02 10.68 -12.36
N LEU A 106 1.90 11.60 -11.97
CA LEU A 106 1.85 12.24 -10.66
C LEU A 106 0.57 13.07 -10.47
N ASN A 107 0.19 13.87 -11.47
CA ASN A 107 -1.05 14.63 -11.42
C ASN A 107 -2.26 13.70 -11.29
N LYS A 108 -2.34 12.65 -12.13
CA LYS A 108 -3.41 11.63 -12.04
C LYS A 108 -3.46 10.99 -10.66
N TYR A 109 -2.30 10.67 -10.08
CA TYR A 109 -2.22 10.11 -8.74
C TYR A 109 -2.76 11.06 -7.68
N VAL A 110 -2.33 12.32 -7.67
CA VAL A 110 -2.81 13.32 -6.70
C VAL A 110 -4.32 13.58 -6.84
N THR A 111 -4.84 13.66 -8.07
CA THR A 111 -6.27 13.78 -8.33
C THR A 111 -7.04 12.57 -7.80
N ALA A 112 -6.54 11.35 -8.00
CA ALA A 112 -7.17 10.15 -7.46
C ALA A 112 -7.25 10.17 -5.92
N LEU A 113 -6.19 10.65 -5.24
CA LEU A 113 -6.20 10.80 -3.78
C LEU A 113 -7.27 11.81 -3.31
N ALA A 114 -7.45 12.91 -4.04
CA ALA A 114 -8.46 13.91 -3.72
C ALA A 114 -9.87 13.34 -3.90
N ASN A 115 -10.10 12.65 -5.02
CA ASN A 115 -11.39 12.01 -5.30
C ASN A 115 -11.71 10.92 -4.28
N GLU A 116 -10.73 10.10 -3.87
CA GLU A 116 -10.91 9.09 -2.82
C GLU A 116 -11.28 9.73 -1.48
N ALA A 117 -10.61 10.83 -1.09
CA ALA A 117 -10.95 11.54 0.13
C ALA A 117 -12.35 12.17 0.07
N SER A 118 -12.74 12.79 -1.07
CA SER A 118 -14.07 13.35 -1.26
C SER A 118 -15.18 12.27 -1.25
N GLN A 119 -14.93 11.11 -1.88
CA GLN A 119 -15.87 9.99 -1.83
C GLN A 119 -16.09 9.53 -0.38
N ARG A 120 -15.03 9.45 0.43
CA ARG A 120 -15.15 9.10 1.84
C ARG A 120 -15.90 10.17 2.65
N SER A 121 -15.64 11.46 2.39
CA SER A 121 -16.38 12.53 3.07
C SER A 121 -17.86 12.53 2.70
N ASN A 122 -18.20 12.14 1.47
CA ASN A 122 -19.59 12.06 1.02
C ASN A 122 -20.29 10.79 1.54
N ALA A 123 -19.57 9.68 1.67
CA ALA A 123 -20.12 8.42 2.14
C ALA A 123 -20.46 8.45 3.65
N ASP A 124 -19.60 9.03 4.47
CA ASP A 124 -19.85 9.25 5.89
C ASP A 124 -19.13 10.52 6.36
N PHE A 125 -19.88 11.63 6.31
CA PHE A 125 -19.36 12.95 6.65
C PHE A 125 -18.88 13.03 8.10
N ASN A 126 -19.69 12.54 9.04
CA ASN A 126 -19.41 12.66 10.48
C ASN A 126 -18.18 11.83 10.88
N ALA A 127 -18.08 10.59 10.40
CA ALA A 127 -16.92 9.76 10.64
C ALA A 127 -15.67 10.39 10.03
N PHE A 128 -15.74 10.82 8.75
CA PHE A 128 -14.61 11.43 8.06
C PHE A 128 -14.09 12.69 8.78
N CYS A 129 -14.98 13.59 9.20
CA CYS A 129 -14.58 14.83 9.88
C CYS A 129 -14.01 14.57 11.28
N THR A 130 -14.59 13.62 12.03
CA THR A 130 -14.07 13.18 13.34
C THR A 130 -12.67 12.59 13.19
N ASP A 131 -12.50 11.72 12.20
CA ASP A 131 -11.25 11.09 11.85
C ASP A 131 -10.18 12.14 11.48
N ALA A 132 -10.52 13.09 10.62
CA ALA A 132 -9.62 14.18 10.22
C ALA A 132 -9.19 15.04 11.42
N GLY A 133 -10.13 15.36 12.32
CA GLY A 133 -9.84 16.08 13.55
C GLY A 133 -8.86 15.32 14.45
N ARG A 134 -9.07 14.01 14.66
CA ARG A 134 -8.16 13.16 15.45
C ARG A 134 -6.77 13.06 14.84
N LEU A 135 -6.68 12.91 13.52
CA LEU A 135 -5.41 12.90 12.81
C LEU A 135 -4.68 14.25 12.95
N TYR A 136 -5.41 15.35 12.78
CA TYR A 136 -4.83 16.69 12.93
C TYR A 136 -4.29 16.91 14.34
N ASN A 137 -5.06 16.59 15.38
CA ASN A 137 -4.61 16.70 16.77
C ASN A 137 -3.35 15.87 17.04
N SER A 138 -3.29 14.66 16.46
CA SER A 138 -2.10 13.80 16.55
C SER A 138 -0.87 14.42 15.89
N LEU A 139 -1.04 15.13 14.77
CA LEU A 139 0.04 15.81 14.03
C LEU A 139 0.45 17.12 14.70
N LYS A 140 -0.48 17.85 15.32
CA LYS A 140 -0.21 19.11 16.03
C LYS A 140 0.81 18.93 17.15
N ALA A 141 0.81 17.78 17.82
CA ALA A 141 1.78 17.44 18.87
C ALA A 141 3.18 17.04 18.34
N ARG A 142 3.39 16.89 17.03
CA ARG A 142 4.64 16.37 16.43
C ARG A 142 5.55 17.46 15.91
N LYS A 143 6.86 17.23 15.99
CA LYS A 143 7.90 18.03 15.33
C LYS A 143 7.99 17.65 13.84
N PRO A 144 8.45 18.54 12.95
CA PRO A 144 8.54 18.25 11.52
C PRO A 144 9.30 16.96 11.17
N LYS A 145 10.40 16.68 11.87
CA LYS A 145 11.22 15.47 11.68
C LYS A 145 10.49 14.16 11.99
N GLU A 146 9.40 14.22 12.77
CA GLU A 146 8.63 13.05 13.16
C GLU A 146 7.55 12.68 12.13
N LEU A 147 7.31 13.51 11.11
CA LEU A 147 6.23 13.26 10.15
C LEU A 147 6.39 11.92 9.42
N GLY A 148 7.60 11.64 8.89
CA GLY A 148 7.87 10.36 8.23
C GLY A 148 7.62 9.15 9.13
N PRO A 149 8.31 9.04 10.28
CA PRO A 149 8.08 7.96 11.24
C PRO A 149 6.64 7.86 11.74
N PHE A 150 5.93 8.98 11.86
CA PHE A 150 4.52 9.01 12.24
C PHE A 150 3.64 8.32 11.20
N VAL A 151 3.77 8.71 9.92
CA VAL A 151 2.91 8.14 8.86
C VAL A 151 3.25 6.69 8.52
N SER A 152 4.46 6.22 8.85
CA SER A 152 4.86 4.83 8.63
C SER A 152 4.18 3.83 9.57
N LYS A 153 3.46 4.30 10.61
CA LYS A 153 2.75 3.40 11.53
C LYS A 153 1.45 2.91 10.89
N PRO A 154 1.14 1.60 10.94
CA PRO A 154 -0.01 0.99 10.24
C PRO A 154 -1.34 1.73 10.41
N LYS A 155 -1.62 2.24 11.61
CA LYS A 155 -2.85 2.99 11.92
C LYS A 155 -3.07 4.24 11.08
N TYR A 156 -2.00 4.91 10.63
CA TYR A 156 -2.11 6.17 9.88
C TYR A 156 -2.04 5.97 8.36
N VAL A 157 -1.54 4.81 7.91
CA VAL A 157 -1.60 4.37 6.50
C VAL A 157 -3.06 4.01 6.11
N ALA A 158 -3.84 3.52 7.08
CA ALA A 158 -5.26 3.20 6.91
C ALA A 158 -6.17 4.44 6.81
N PHE A 159 -5.76 5.60 7.33
CA PHE A 159 -6.50 6.86 7.22
C PHE A 159 -6.68 7.31 5.76
N GLY A 160 -5.87 6.77 4.87
CA GLY A 160 -6.03 6.99 3.44
C GLY A 160 -6.87 5.94 2.72
N GLY A 161 -7.27 4.81 3.31
CA GLY A 161 -8.07 3.79 2.60
C GLY A 161 -7.32 2.70 1.82
N THR A 162 -5.99 2.59 1.87
CA THR A 162 -5.27 1.57 1.03
C THR A 162 -4.27 0.68 1.74
N TYR A 163 -4.14 0.72 3.07
CA TYR A 163 -3.26 -0.22 3.78
C TYR A 163 -4.07 -1.07 4.76
N LYS A 164 -4.49 -2.23 4.27
CA LYS A 164 -4.80 -3.38 5.12
C LYS A 164 -3.50 -4.18 5.27
N PRO A 165 -2.92 -4.32 6.49
CA PRO A 165 -1.75 -5.15 6.74
C PRO A 165 -1.96 -6.66 6.48
N ARG A 166 -3.19 -7.08 6.13
CA ARG A 166 -3.50 -8.45 5.74
C ARG A 166 -3.45 -8.53 4.22
N ASP A 167 -2.25 -8.80 3.69
CA ASP A 167 -1.98 -9.41 2.37
C ASP A 167 -0.46 -9.27 2.12
N CYS A 168 0.33 -10.10 2.79
CA CYS A 168 1.72 -10.31 2.40
C CYS A 168 1.73 -10.90 0.97
N ASP A 169 2.51 -10.30 0.08
CA ASP A 169 2.88 -10.87 -1.24
C ASP A 169 1.89 -10.86 -2.40
N LYS A 170 1.05 -9.83 -2.55
CA LYS A 170 0.63 -9.43 -3.91
C LYS A 170 0.79 -7.93 -4.10
N PRO A 171 1.57 -7.45 -5.09
CA PRO A 171 1.35 -6.12 -5.61
C PRO A 171 -0.04 -6.14 -6.23
N LYS A 172 -1.08 -5.83 -5.44
CA LYS A 172 -2.31 -5.30 -6.02
C LYS A 172 -1.84 -4.12 -6.84
N GLN A 173 -1.93 -4.23 -8.16
CA GLN A 173 -1.64 -3.13 -9.05
C GLN A 173 -2.56 -2.00 -8.59
N LEU A 174 -2.02 -1.07 -7.80
CA LEU A 174 -2.78 0.02 -7.18
C LEU A 174 -3.26 1.03 -8.24
N PHE A 175 -2.92 0.76 -9.49
CA PHE A 175 -3.49 1.30 -10.71
C PHE A 175 -3.69 0.12 -11.65
N PRO A 176 -4.85 -0.04 -12.33
CA PRO A 176 -4.90 -0.93 -13.48
C PRO A 176 -3.73 -0.59 -14.41
N ASP A 177 -3.11 -1.61 -15.01
CA ASP A 177 -2.08 -1.42 -16.02
C ASP A 177 -2.63 -0.47 -17.07
N VAL A 178 -2.15 0.78 -17.10
CA VAL A 178 -2.63 1.81 -18.05
C VAL A 178 -2.27 1.44 -19.49
N ARG A 179 -1.59 0.31 -19.72
CA ARG A 179 -1.48 -0.32 -21.04
C ARG A 179 -2.78 -0.99 -21.50
N LYS A 180 -3.75 -1.25 -20.62
CA LYS A 180 -4.98 -2.02 -20.92
C LYS A 180 -6.27 -1.20 -20.94
N GLU A 181 -6.25 0.06 -20.50
CA GLU A 181 -7.42 0.93 -20.54
C GLU A 181 -7.19 2.04 -21.57
N ASP A 182 -7.89 1.94 -22.70
CA ASP A 182 -8.03 3.03 -23.66
C ASP A 182 -8.72 4.22 -22.96
N PRO A 183 -8.07 5.38 -22.84
CA PRO A 183 -8.62 6.53 -22.13
C PRO A 183 -9.83 7.18 -22.83
N LEU A 184 -10.32 6.64 -23.95
CA LEU A 184 -11.44 7.20 -24.71
C LEU A 184 -12.74 6.38 -24.67
N GLY A 185 -12.79 5.25 -23.93
CA GLY A 185 -13.97 4.37 -23.95
C GLY A 185 -14.25 3.80 -25.36
N PRO A 186 -15.26 2.93 -25.52
CA PRO A 186 -15.66 2.48 -26.85
C PRO A 186 -16.15 3.67 -27.69
N LYS A 187 -15.61 3.82 -28.90
CA LYS A 187 -16.10 4.81 -29.87
C LYS A 187 -17.59 4.59 -30.08
N ALA A 188 -18.39 5.63 -29.87
CA ALA A 188 -19.80 5.62 -30.26
C ALA A 188 -19.88 5.34 -31.77
N THR A 189 -20.57 4.27 -32.13
CA THR A 189 -20.91 3.99 -33.52
C THR A 189 -21.96 5.00 -33.99
N PRO A 190 -21.86 5.52 -35.23
CA PRO A 190 -22.93 6.33 -35.79
C PRO A 190 -24.18 5.46 -35.91
N LYS A 191 -25.31 5.95 -35.41
CA LYS A 191 -26.62 5.41 -35.75
C LYS A 191 -26.85 5.76 -37.23
N GLY A 192 -26.77 4.75 -38.09
CA GLY A 192 -27.35 4.78 -39.43
C GLY A 192 -28.86 4.68 -39.35
#